data_AF-A0A1V4XSU9-F1
#
_entry.id   AF-A0A1V4XSU9-F1
#
_cell.length_a   1.000
_cell.length_b   1.000
_cell.length_c   1.000
_cell.angle_alpha   90.00
_cell.angle_beta   90.00
_cell.angle_gamma   90.00
#
_symmetry.space_group_name_H-M   'P 1'
#
loop_
_entity.id
_entity.type
_entity.pdbx_description
1 polymer ?
#
loop_
_entity_poly.entity_id
_entity_poly.type
_entity_poly.pdbx_seq_one_letter_code
_entity_poly.pdbx_strand_id
1 'polypeptide(L)'
;MPNKIDELFSPERIRRNWQKTEKRAEKPVFVEAADQSPLKIVEEVHTVVKRRFFGDEAEALHLLLEELQALLSAAFPTAERSSTPEDQEENLSAIHEVLNRLEDLVDAFEMADRRRQCK
;
A
#
# COMPACT_ATOMS: atom_id res chain seq x y z
N MET A 1 -49.28 -15.76 -10.17
CA MET A 1 -49.05 -14.32 -9.94
C MET A 1 -47.60 -14.03 -10.25
N PRO A 2 -47.26 -13.61 -11.48
CA PRO A 2 -45.89 -13.62 -11.94
C PRO A 2 -45.18 -12.28 -11.71
N ASN A 3 -43.90 -12.39 -11.33
CA ASN A 3 -42.82 -11.47 -11.71
C ASN A 3 -42.72 -10.12 -11.00
N LYS A 4 -42.66 -10.12 -9.66
CA LYS A 4 -42.08 -8.99 -8.91
C LYS A 4 -40.55 -8.92 -8.98
N ILE A 5 -39.90 -10.02 -9.36
CA ILE A 5 -38.42 -10.08 -9.45
C ILE A 5 -37.92 -9.46 -10.77
N ASP A 6 -38.65 -9.63 -11.88
CA ASP A 6 -38.25 -9.06 -13.18
C ASP A 6 -38.28 -7.53 -13.23
N GLU A 7 -39.10 -6.87 -12.39
CA GLU A 7 -39.13 -5.41 -12.33
C GLU A 7 -37.88 -4.81 -11.67
N LEU A 8 -37.14 -5.60 -10.88
CA LEU A 8 -35.89 -5.17 -10.23
C LEU A 8 -34.69 -5.30 -11.18
N PHE A 9 -34.75 -6.21 -12.16
CA PHE A 9 -33.68 -6.47 -13.14
C PHE A 9 -34.03 -6.05 -14.56
N SER A 10 -35.02 -5.17 -14.72
CA SER A 10 -35.34 -4.59 -16.03
C SER A 10 -34.07 -3.95 -16.65
N PRO A 11 -33.70 -4.30 -17.89
CA PRO A 11 -32.53 -3.76 -18.58
C PRO A 11 -32.53 -2.22 -18.64
N GLU A 12 -33.72 -1.63 -18.70
CA GLU A 12 -33.94 -0.19 -18.69
C GLU A 12 -33.56 0.46 -17.34
N ARG A 13 -33.83 -0.20 -16.21
CA ARG A 13 -33.42 0.28 -14.87
C ARG A 13 -31.92 0.14 -14.67
N ILE A 14 -31.34 -0.96 -15.14
CA ILE A 14 -29.88 -1.17 -15.08
C ILE A 14 -29.18 -0.08 -15.90
N ARG A 15 -29.63 0.19 -17.14
CA ARG A 15 -29.08 1.28 -17.97
C ARG A 15 -29.21 2.66 -17.31
N ARG A 16 -30.35 2.99 -16.71
CA ARG A 16 -30.55 4.25 -15.98
C ARG A 16 -29.65 4.38 -14.75
N ASN A 17 -29.46 3.31 -13.99
CA ASN A 17 -28.59 3.34 -12.82
C ASN A 17 -27.12 3.39 -13.24
N TRP A 18 -26.72 2.68 -14.30
CA TRP A 18 -25.34 2.73 -14.83
C TRP A 18 -24.96 4.13 -15.34
N GLN A 19 -25.85 4.79 -16.09
CA GLN A 19 -25.64 6.18 -16.54
C GLN A 19 -25.64 7.20 -15.39
N LYS A 20 -26.31 6.90 -14.27
CA LYS A 20 -26.29 7.75 -13.06
C LYS A 20 -25.04 7.51 -12.21
N THR A 21 -24.52 6.29 -12.18
CA THR A 21 -23.30 5.95 -11.44
C THR A 21 -22.05 6.56 -12.06
N GLU A 22 -21.98 6.73 -13.39
CA GLU A 22 -20.86 7.47 -14.02
C GLU A 22 -20.78 8.94 -13.59
N LYS A 23 -21.90 9.58 -13.23
CA LYS A 23 -21.92 10.96 -12.72
C LYS A 23 -21.64 11.07 -11.22
N ARG A 24 -21.62 9.95 -10.51
CA ARG A 24 -21.21 9.87 -9.09
C ARG A 24 -19.99 8.97 -8.94
N ALA A 25 -19.02 9.13 -9.83
CA ALA A 25 -17.66 9.19 -9.34
C ALA A 25 -17.57 10.47 -8.49
N GLU A 26 -18.00 10.39 -7.22
CA GLU A 26 -17.18 11.02 -6.19
C GLU A 26 -15.82 10.40 -6.42
N LYS A 27 -15.00 11.09 -7.24
CA LYS A 27 -13.56 10.92 -7.26
C LYS A 27 -13.24 10.79 -5.78
N PRO A 28 -12.68 9.66 -5.29
CA PRO A 28 -12.19 9.66 -3.93
C PRO A 28 -11.41 10.96 -3.84
N VAL A 29 -11.77 11.81 -2.87
CA VAL A 29 -10.91 12.91 -2.50
C VAL A 29 -9.70 12.18 -1.97
N PHE A 30 -8.80 11.81 -2.90
CA PHE A 30 -7.39 11.84 -2.66
C PHE A 30 -7.22 13.25 -2.15
N VAL A 31 -7.26 13.36 -0.82
CA VAL A 31 -6.58 14.43 -0.14
C VAL A 31 -5.24 14.39 -0.83
N GLU A 32 -4.99 15.40 -1.68
CA GLU A 32 -3.65 15.66 -2.15
C GLU A 32 -2.85 15.79 -0.86
N ALA A 33 -2.24 14.68 -0.42
CA ALA A 33 -1.13 14.70 0.48
C ALA A 33 -0.03 15.38 -0.35
N ALA A 34 -0.14 16.71 -0.46
CA ALA A 34 0.54 17.55 -1.43
C ALA A 34 2.06 17.56 -1.26
N ASP A 35 2.60 16.67 -0.43
CA ASP A 35 3.99 16.60 -0.05
C ASP A 35 4.49 15.21 0.39
N GLN A 36 3.67 14.14 0.35
CA GLN A 36 4.12 12.82 0.78
C GLN A 36 4.72 12.03 -0.39
N SER A 37 6.01 12.23 -0.66
CA SER A 37 6.73 11.32 -1.53
C SER A 37 6.88 9.95 -0.85
N PRO A 38 6.90 8.84 -1.62
CA PRO A 38 7.16 7.51 -1.06
C PRO A 38 8.43 7.45 -0.19
N LEU A 39 9.45 8.23 -0.56
CA LEU A 39 10.68 8.37 0.21
C LEU A 39 10.46 9.02 1.58
N LYS A 40 9.65 10.08 1.67
CA LYS A 40 9.29 10.70 2.96
C LYS A 40 8.52 9.72 3.86
N ILE A 41 7.64 8.90 3.28
CA ILE A 41 6.90 7.88 4.05
C ILE A 41 7.88 6.87 4.66
N VAL A 42 8.89 6.42 3.91
CA VAL A 42 9.91 5.50 4.44
C VAL A 42 10.71 6.13 5.59
N GLU A 43 11.05 7.41 5.51
CA GLU A 43 11.70 8.15 6.61
C GLU A 43 10.83 8.22 7.88
N GLU A 44 9.52 8.43 7.71
CA GLU A 44 8.57 8.39 8.83
C GLU A 44 8.49 6.98 9.45
N VAL A 45 8.44 5.93 8.61
CA VAL A 45 8.41 4.54 9.06
C VAL A 45 9.69 4.18 9.81
N HIS A 46 10.86 4.61 9.34
CA HIS A 46 12.13 4.46 10.09
C HIS A 46 12.04 5.08 11.49
N THR A 47 11.42 6.25 11.62
CA THR A 47 11.26 6.93 12.90
C THR A 47 10.34 6.15 13.83
N VAL A 48 9.27 5.55 13.30
CA VAL A 48 8.36 4.69 14.06
C VAL A 48 9.05 3.41 14.52
N VAL A 49 9.79 2.74 13.63
CA VAL A 49 10.51 1.49 13.95
C VAL A 49 11.53 1.73 15.06
N LYS A 50 12.32 2.80 14.97
CA LYS A 50 13.30 3.18 16.01
C LYS A 50 12.68 3.47 17.38
N ARG A 51 11.41 3.88 17.43
CA ARG A 51 10.69 4.18 18.69
C ARG A 51 10.00 2.95 19.27
N ARG A 52 9.57 2.01 18.44
CA ARG A 52 8.72 0.87 18.83
C ARG A 52 9.51 -0.41 19.07
N PHE A 53 10.55 -0.67 18.28
CA PHE A 53 11.35 -1.89 18.34
C PHE A 53 12.74 -1.58 18.89
N PHE A 54 13.39 -2.58 19.49
CA PHE A 54 14.70 -2.45 20.11
C PHE A 54 15.58 -3.67 19.82
N GLY A 55 16.90 -3.47 19.82
CA GLY A 55 17.87 -4.54 19.57
C GLY A 55 17.71 -5.18 18.18
N ASP A 56 17.83 -6.49 18.12
CA ASP A 56 17.81 -7.28 16.89
C ASP A 56 16.52 -7.09 16.06
N GLU A 57 15.39 -6.84 16.71
CA GLU A 57 14.09 -6.58 16.03
C GLU A 57 14.14 -5.28 15.23
N ALA A 58 14.73 -4.23 15.81
CA ALA A 58 14.89 -2.94 15.15
C ALA A 58 15.91 -3.03 14.01
N GLU A 59 16.99 -3.79 14.19
CA GLU A 59 18.02 -3.98 13.17
C GLU A 59 17.48 -4.72 11.94
N ALA A 60 16.72 -5.80 12.13
CA ALA A 60 16.09 -6.54 11.04
C ALA A 60 15.12 -5.68 10.23
N LEU A 61 14.28 -4.89 10.90
CA LEU A 61 13.37 -3.96 10.22
C LEU A 61 14.12 -2.81 9.54
N HIS A 62 15.24 -2.36 10.11
CA HIS A 62 16.03 -1.29 9.53
C HIS A 62 16.61 -1.69 8.18
N LEU A 63 17.15 -2.92 8.07
CA LEU A 63 17.71 -3.45 6.82
C LEU A 63 16.67 -3.51 5.70
N LEU A 64 15.46 -3.96 6.00
CA LEU A 64 14.38 -4.01 5.00
C LEU A 64 13.89 -2.63 4.58
N LEU A 65 13.89 -1.65 5.51
CA LEU A 65 13.55 -0.28 5.16
C LEU A 65 14.62 0.39 4.29
N GLU A 66 15.91 0.08 4.50
CA GLU A 66 16.99 0.53 3.61
C GLU A 66 16.85 -0.07 2.21
N GLU A 67 16.52 -1.36 2.11
CA GLU A 67 16.23 -2.03 0.83
C GLU A 67 15.04 -1.38 0.11
N LEU A 68 13.95 -1.12 0.84
CA LEU A 68 12.79 -0.43 0.31
C LEU A 68 13.13 0.99 -0.17
N GLN A 69 13.95 1.73 0.58
CA GLN A 69 14.37 3.07 0.18
C GLN A 69 15.18 3.06 -1.11
N ALA A 70 16.08 2.08 -1.28
CA ALA A 70 16.86 1.93 -2.50
C ALA A 70 15.98 1.62 -3.72
N LEU A 71 15.02 0.70 -3.57
CA LEU A 71 14.08 0.33 -4.62
C LEU A 71 13.17 1.50 -5.01
N LEU A 72 12.65 2.25 -4.04
CA LEU A 72 11.84 3.44 -4.30
C LEU A 72 12.65 4.55 -4.98
N SER A 73 13.91 4.72 -4.61
CA SER A 73 14.80 5.70 -5.25
C SER A 73 15.11 5.33 -6.70
N ALA A 74 15.19 4.04 -7.02
CA ALA A 74 15.37 3.54 -8.38
C ALA A 74 14.08 3.64 -9.21
N ALA A 75 12.92 3.36 -8.61
CA ALA A 75 11.62 3.44 -9.27
C ALA A 75 11.16 4.89 -9.51
N PHE A 76 11.50 5.81 -8.62
CA PHE A 76 11.14 7.23 -8.69
C PHE A 76 12.38 8.14 -8.73
N PRO A 77 13.17 8.10 -9.81
CA PRO A 77 14.36 8.93 -9.92
C PRO A 77 13.99 10.42 -10.00
N THR A 78 14.67 11.24 -9.21
CA THR A 78 14.44 12.71 -9.12
C THR A 78 14.97 13.50 -10.32
N ALA A 79 15.75 12.88 -11.20
CA ALA A 79 16.31 13.50 -12.39
C ALA A 79 16.31 12.53 -13.58
N GLU A 80 15.83 13.01 -14.74
CA GLU A 80 15.93 12.57 -16.16
C GLU A 80 16.35 11.13 -16.54
N ARG A 81 16.30 10.15 -15.64
CA ARG A 81 16.49 8.74 -15.94
C ARG A 81 15.12 8.15 -16.22
N SER A 82 14.80 8.07 -17.51
CA SER A 82 13.71 7.22 -17.98
C SER A 82 14.10 5.75 -17.77
N SER A 83 13.55 5.14 -16.72
CA SER A 83 13.53 3.68 -16.58
C SER A 83 12.72 3.06 -17.73
N THR A 84 13.14 1.90 -18.22
CA THR A 84 12.33 1.17 -19.20
C THR A 84 11.08 0.61 -18.50
N PRO A 85 9.99 0.33 -19.25
CA PRO A 85 8.79 -0.28 -18.66
C PRO A 85 9.08 -1.61 -17.94
N GLU A 86 10.00 -2.41 -18.49
CA GLU A 86 10.46 -3.68 -17.90
C GLU A 86 11.17 -3.44 -16.56
N ASP A 87 12.08 -2.45 -16.48
CA ASP A 87 12.73 -2.07 -15.22
C ASP A 87 11.70 -1.58 -14.18
N GLN A 88 10.64 -0.89 -14.61
CA GLN A 88 9.60 -0.42 -13.70
C GLN A 88 8.78 -1.57 -13.12
N GLU A 89 8.41 -2.56 -13.93
CA GLU A 89 7.67 -3.75 -13.46
C GLU A 89 8.50 -4.58 -12.48
N GLU A 90 9.78 -4.80 -12.77
CA GLU A 90 10.69 -5.52 -11.87
C GLU A 90 10.87 -4.77 -10.53
N ASN A 91 11.08 -3.45 -10.59
CA ASN A 91 11.21 -2.63 -9.38
C ASN A 91 9.92 -2.63 -8.55
N LEU A 92 8.75 -2.54 -9.19
CA LEU A 92 7.47 -2.60 -8.48
C LEU A 92 7.25 -3.96 -7.82
N SER A 93 7.58 -5.06 -8.50
CA SER A 93 7.51 -6.40 -7.92
C SER A 93 8.43 -6.55 -6.71
N ALA A 94 9.67 -6.04 -6.80
CA ALA A 94 10.61 -6.05 -5.69
C ALA A 94 10.12 -5.20 -4.51
N ILE A 95 9.55 -4.02 -4.77
CA ILE A 95 8.94 -3.17 -3.73
C ILE A 95 7.82 -3.93 -3.01
N HIS A 96 6.93 -4.58 -3.75
CA HIS A 96 5.85 -5.37 -3.15
C HIS A 96 6.38 -6.51 -2.27
N GLU A 97 7.43 -7.20 -2.72
CA GLU A 97 8.03 -8.27 -1.94
C GLU A 97 8.63 -7.77 -0.62
N VAL A 98 9.36 -6.66 -0.66
CA VAL A 98 9.96 -6.05 0.56
C VAL A 98 8.87 -5.58 1.52
N LEU A 99 7.78 -4.98 1.02
CA LEU A 99 6.64 -4.57 1.83
C LEU A 99 5.97 -5.77 2.52
N ASN A 100 5.77 -6.88 1.80
CA ASN A 100 5.21 -8.10 2.38
C ASN A 100 6.12 -8.66 3.49
N ARG A 101 7.44 -8.71 3.26
CA ARG A 101 8.40 -9.17 4.27
C ARG A 101 8.42 -8.27 5.51
N LEU A 102 8.27 -6.96 5.33
CA LEU A 102 8.14 -6.00 6.43
C LEU A 102 6.88 -6.26 7.26
N GLU A 103 5.74 -6.47 6.60
CA GLU A 103 4.47 -6.81 7.27
C GLU A 103 4.61 -8.11 8.07
N ASP A 104 5.12 -9.18 7.44
CA ASP A 104 5.32 -10.48 8.09
C ASP A 104 6.22 -10.38 9.34
N LEU A 105 7.30 -9.61 9.28
CA LEU A 105 8.22 -9.42 10.40
C LEU A 105 7.61 -8.60 11.53
N VAL A 106 6.91 -7.52 11.20
CA VAL A 106 6.19 -6.71 12.20
C VAL A 106 5.16 -7.57 12.91
N ASP A 107 4.35 -8.34 12.16
CA ASP A 107 3.37 -9.25 12.72
C ASP A 107 4.00 -10.32 13.61
N ALA A 108 5.12 -10.92 13.17
CA ALA A 108 5.85 -11.90 13.95
C ALA A 108 6.35 -11.32 15.28
N PHE A 109 6.90 -10.10 15.28
CA PHE A 109 7.34 -9.43 16.49
C PHE A 109 6.19 -9.05 17.42
N GLU A 110 5.06 -8.58 16.88
CA GLU A 110 3.88 -8.30 17.69
C GLU A 110 3.30 -9.55 18.34
N MET A 111 3.25 -10.67 17.61
CA MET A 111 2.83 -11.96 18.17
C MET A 111 3.79 -12.46 19.24
N ALA A 112 5.10 -12.26 19.06
CA ALA A 112 6.11 -12.63 20.03
C ALA A 112 5.99 -11.80 21.32
N ASP A 113 5.74 -10.50 21.22
CA ASP A 113 5.61 -9.61 22.36
C ASP A 113 4.36 -9.94 23.21
N ARG A 114 3.21 -10.19 22.56
CA ARG A 114 2.00 -10.65 23.27
C ARG A 114 2.21 -11.94 24.06
N ARG A 115 3.04 -12.87 23.55
CA ARG A 115 3.37 -14.12 24.26
C ARG A 115 4.29 -13.89 25.45
N ARG A 116 5.15 -12.87 25.45
CA ARG A 116 6.03 -12.52 26.58
C ARG A 116 5.22 -11.91 27.74
N GLN A 117 4.17 -11.16 27.45
CA GLN A 117 3.32 -10.49 28.46
C GLN A 117 2.37 -11.42 29.21
N CYS A 118 2.15 -12.66 28.73
CA CYS A 118 1.30 -13.66 29.39
C CYS A 118 2.07 -14.67 30.28
N LYS A 119 3.37 -14.44 30.53
CA LYS A 119 4.18 -15.21 31.48
C LYS A 119 4.48 -14.38 32.72
#